data_AF-A0A2D6NDY7-F1
#
_entry.id   AF-A0A2D6NDY7-F1
#
_cell.length_a   1.000
_cell.length_b   1.000
_cell.length_c   1.000
_cell.angle_alpha   90.00
_cell.angle_beta   90.00
_cell.angle_gamma   90.00
#
_symmetry.space_group_name_H-M   'P 1'
#
loop_
_entity.id
_entity.type
_entity.pdbx_description
1 polymer ?
#
loop_
_entity_poly.entity_id
_entity_poly.type
_entity_poly.pdbx_seq_one_letter_code
_entity_poly.pdbx_strand_id
1 'polypeptide(L)'
;MLNNVKERFIGATGSISGLASILGSWQICHNICLGLIALLSVIGITVVGMPLLFLTKLAIPFWIATIILLIITMWFFVKKKCISSRLIMINSGLIIAGIPFQSIQNFSKVFWTIGGILVILGISLFIKDKTQQEVKK
;
A
#
# COMPACT_ATOMS: atom_id res chain seq x y z
N MET A 1 11.76 -27.35 17.89
CA MET A 1 10.83 -27.14 16.75
C MET A 1 9.80 -26.03 16.97
N LEU A 2 9.36 -25.72 18.20
CA LEU A 2 8.32 -24.70 18.48
C LEU A 2 8.62 -23.26 18.00
N ASN A 3 9.87 -22.83 17.95
CA ASN A 3 10.21 -21.42 17.62
C ASN A 3 9.89 -21.04 16.16
N ASN A 4 9.89 -22.00 15.22
CA ASN A 4 9.61 -21.71 13.81
C ASN A 4 8.14 -21.46 13.51
N VAL A 5 7.26 -22.15 14.22
CA VAL A 5 5.81 -21.98 14.04
C VAL A 5 5.40 -20.59 14.52
N LYS A 6 5.99 -20.11 15.63
CA LYS A 6 5.76 -18.77 16.17
C LYS A 6 6.23 -17.67 15.21
N GLU A 7 7.41 -17.80 14.61
CA GLU A 7 7.91 -16.83 13.62
C GLU A 7 7.11 -16.83 12.31
N ARG A 8 6.64 -17.99 11.86
CA ARG A 8 5.72 -18.08 10.71
C ARG A 8 4.37 -17.45 11.00
N PHE A 9 3.82 -17.64 12.19
CA PHE A 9 2.55 -17.04 12.59
C PHE A 9 2.64 -15.52 12.68
N ILE A 10 3.71 -14.99 13.29
CA ILE A 10 3.98 -13.55 13.39
C ILE A 10 4.24 -12.94 12.00
N GLY A 11 4.97 -13.65 11.13
CA GLY A 11 5.19 -13.22 9.75
C GLY A 11 3.90 -13.23 8.91
N ALA A 12 3.07 -14.27 9.03
CA ALA A 12 1.81 -14.39 8.31
C ALA A 12 0.80 -13.35 8.80
N THR A 13 0.65 -13.16 10.12
CA THR A 13 -0.22 -12.12 10.67
C THR A 13 0.25 -10.72 10.31
N GLY A 14 1.56 -10.48 10.23
CA GLY A 14 2.13 -9.22 9.72
C GLY A 14 1.78 -8.95 8.26
N SER A 15 1.91 -9.95 7.38
CA SER A 15 1.54 -9.83 5.96
C SER A 15 0.03 -9.70 5.75
N ILE A 16 -0.78 -10.42 6.52
CA ILE A 16 -2.26 -10.33 6.49
C ILE A 16 -2.71 -8.96 7.01
N SER A 17 -2.10 -8.44 8.07
CA SER A 17 -2.40 -7.09 8.60
C SER A 17 -2.05 -6.00 7.59
N GLY A 18 -0.98 -6.19 6.81
CA GLY A 18 -0.60 -5.30 5.71
C GLY A 18 -1.63 -5.27 4.57
N LEU A 19 -2.09 -6.44 4.11
CA LEU A 19 -3.15 -6.56 3.10
C LEU A 19 -4.51 -6.06 3.62
N ALA A 20 -4.84 -6.36 4.88
CA ALA A 20 -6.05 -5.91 5.54
C ALA A 20 -6.07 -4.38 5.76
N SER A 21 -4.90 -3.74 5.93
CA SER A 21 -4.83 -2.27 5.99
C SER A 21 -5.10 -1.61 4.63
N ILE A 22 -4.64 -2.22 3.54
CA ILE A 22 -4.91 -1.74 2.17
C ILE A 22 -6.39 -1.92 1.83
N LEU A 23 -6.96 -3.10 2.07
CA LEU A 23 -8.38 -3.38 1.82
C LEU A 23 -9.31 -2.65 2.79
N GLY A 24 -8.89 -2.50 4.05
CA GLY A 24 -9.63 -1.79 5.09
C GLY A 24 -9.68 -0.29 4.83
N SER A 25 -8.58 0.34 4.42
CA SER A 25 -8.59 1.76 4.05
C SER A 25 -9.52 2.04 2.86
N TRP A 26 -9.59 1.13 1.88
CA TRP A 26 -10.56 1.22 0.78
C TRP A 26 -12.01 1.09 1.27
N GLN A 27 -12.30 0.12 2.15
CA GLN A 27 -13.65 -0.07 2.69
C GLN A 27 -14.10 1.08 3.61
N ILE A 28 -13.20 1.65 4.41
CA ILE A 28 -13.51 2.83 5.25
C ILE A 28 -13.84 4.01 4.35
N CYS A 29 -13.01 4.30 3.33
CA CYS A 29 -13.26 5.40 2.41
C CYS A 29 -14.55 5.19 1.62
N HIS A 30 -14.87 3.95 1.21
CA HIS A 30 -16.09 3.64 0.48
C HIS A 30 -17.35 3.76 1.36
N ASN A 31 -17.33 3.22 2.57
CA ASN A 31 -18.47 3.26 3.49
C ASN A 31 -18.75 4.68 4.00
N ILE A 32 -17.72 5.48 4.27
CA ILE A 32 -17.91 6.86 4.71
C ILE A 32 -18.47 7.73 3.58
N CYS A 33 -18.07 7.45 2.33
CA CYS A 33 -18.60 8.16 1.17
C CYS A 33 -20.03 7.74 0.85
N LEU A 34 -20.37 6.45 0.95
CA LEU A 34 -21.75 5.98 0.85
C LEU A 34 -22.64 6.59 1.94
N GLY A 35 -22.15 6.70 3.17
CA GLY A 35 -22.86 7.34 4.28
C GLY A 35 -23.12 8.83 4.03
N LEU A 36 -22.13 9.57 3.52
CA LEU A 36 -22.30 10.97 3.15
C LEU A 36 -23.33 11.15 2.03
N ILE A 37 -23.24 10.35 0.96
CA ILE A 37 -24.18 10.38 -0.18
C ILE A 37 -25.60 10.08 0.31
N ALA A 38 -25.77 9.09 1.19
CA ALA A 38 -27.06 8.76 1.76
C ALA A 38 -27.65 9.92 2.57
N LEU A 39 -26.85 10.61 3.38
CA LEU A 39 -27.28 11.79 4.14
C LEU A 39 -27.68 12.97 3.23
N LEU A 40 -26.88 13.24 2.19
CA LEU A 40 -27.14 14.29 1.18
C LEU A 40 -28.44 14.01 0.40
N SER A 41 -28.70 12.74 0.07
CA SER A 41 -29.91 12.27 -0.59
C SER A 41 -31.18 12.51 0.25
N VAL A 42 -31.11 12.33 1.57
CA VAL A 42 -32.24 12.61 2.49
C VAL A 42 -32.62 14.10 2.50
N ILE A 43 -31.66 15.01 2.24
CA ILE A 43 -31.89 16.45 2.17
C ILE A 43 -32.27 16.88 0.73
N GLY A 44 -32.44 15.93 -0.20
CA GLY A 44 -32.82 16.18 -1.59
C GLY A 44 -31.66 16.66 -2.47
N ILE A 45 -30.42 16.59 -1.99
CA ILE A 45 -29.22 16.99 -2.73
C ILE A 45 -28.69 15.77 -3.47
N THR A 46 -29.03 15.64 -4.75
CA THR A 46 -28.42 14.64 -5.63
C THR A 46 -27.07 15.16 -6.12
N VAL A 47 -25.97 14.60 -5.61
CA VAL A 47 -24.62 14.94 -6.09
C VAL A 47 -24.39 14.28 -7.44
N VAL A 48 -24.47 15.07 -8.52
CA VAL A 48 -24.07 14.63 -9.87
C VAL A 48 -22.58 14.96 -10.05
N GLY A 49 -21.72 13.98 -9.82
CA GLY A 49 -20.25 14.12 -9.85
C GLY A 49 -19.57 13.07 -8.97
N MET A 50 -18.22 13.02 -8.95
CA MET A 50 -17.48 12.16 -8.02
C MET A 50 -17.48 12.80 -6.62
N PRO A 51 -18.27 12.30 -5.64
CA PRO A 51 -18.41 12.92 -4.32
C PRO A 51 -17.10 12.90 -3.49
N LEU A 52 -16.08 12.16 -3.93
CA LEU A 52 -14.76 12.02 -3.29
C LEU A 52 -13.72 13.06 -3.74
N LEU A 53 -14.09 14.12 -4.46
CA LEU A 53 -13.11 15.13 -4.87
C LEU A 53 -12.35 15.74 -3.66
N PHE A 54 -12.96 15.75 -2.47
CA PHE A 54 -12.29 16.13 -1.22
C PHE A 54 -11.13 15.20 -0.82
N LEU A 55 -11.22 13.88 -1.00
CA LEU A 55 -10.13 12.96 -0.66
C LEU A 55 -8.89 13.17 -1.53
N THR A 56 -9.02 13.76 -2.72
CA THR A 56 -7.86 14.13 -3.54
C THR A 56 -6.98 15.19 -2.85
N LYS A 57 -7.55 16.03 -1.97
CA LYS A 57 -6.78 16.98 -1.15
C LYS A 57 -5.97 16.28 -0.07
N LEU A 58 -6.46 15.14 0.44
CA LEU A 58 -5.77 14.31 1.43
C LEU A 58 -4.79 13.30 0.81
N ALA A 59 -4.96 12.97 -0.48
CA ALA A 59 -4.09 12.04 -1.17
C ALA A 59 -2.61 12.49 -1.16
N ILE A 60 -2.37 13.79 -1.35
CA ILE A 60 -1.02 14.38 -1.32
C ILE A 60 -0.36 14.23 0.06
N PRO A 61 -0.97 14.68 1.20
CA PRO A 61 -0.33 14.52 2.51
C PRO A 61 -0.12 13.05 2.89
N PHE A 62 -1.04 12.14 2.54
CA PHE A 62 -0.82 10.70 2.75
C PHE A 62 0.36 10.17 1.93
N TRP A 63 0.46 10.57 0.67
CA TRP A 63 1.59 10.17 -0.19
C TRP A 63 2.93 10.70 0.35
N ILE A 64 2.98 11.95 0.83
CA ILE A 64 4.16 12.52 1.50
C ILE A 64 4.52 11.70 2.75
N ALA A 65 3.53 11.37 3.59
CA ALA A 65 3.75 10.54 4.78
C ALA A 65 4.33 9.16 4.41
N THR A 66 3.86 8.54 3.33
CA THR A 66 4.42 7.26 2.85
C THR A 66 5.85 7.40 2.35
N ILE A 67 6.22 8.51 1.69
CA ILE A 67 7.62 8.78 1.31
C ILE A 67 8.50 8.94 2.54
N ILE A 68 8.06 9.72 3.55
CA ILE A 68 8.82 9.91 4.79
C ILE A 68 9.05 8.55 5.46
N LEU A 69 8.00 7.73 5.55
CA LEU A 69 8.10 6.39 6.12
C LEU A 69 9.05 5.50 5.31
N LEU A 70 9.00 5.55 3.97
CA LEU A 70 9.92 4.82 3.11
C LEU A 70 11.38 5.24 3.38
N ILE A 71 11.65 6.54 3.50
CA ILE A 71 12.99 7.06 3.82
C ILE A 71 13.47 6.54 5.18
N ILE A 72 12.61 6.56 6.21
CA ILE A 72 12.94 6.03 7.54
C ILE A 72 13.27 4.53 7.45
N THR A 73 12.44 3.75 6.74
CA THR A 73 12.70 2.32 6.57
C THR A 73 13.98 2.04 5.78
N MET A 74 14.31 2.87 4.79
CA MET A 74 15.54 2.78 4.02
C MET A 74 16.77 3.13 4.88
N TRP A 75 16.66 4.12 5.77
CA TRP A 75 17.69 4.39 6.77
C TRP A 75 17.92 3.16 7.66
N PHE A 76 16.87 2.58 8.23
CA PHE A 76 16.98 1.38 9.06
C PHE A 76 17.59 0.20 8.30
N PHE A 77 17.28 0.06 7.01
CA PHE A 77 17.90 -0.94 6.16
C PHE A 77 19.42 -0.76 6.05
N VAL A 78 19.90 0.45 5.80
CA VAL A 78 21.33 0.72 5.66
C VAL A 78 22.07 0.59 7.00
N LYS A 79 21.50 1.13 8.09
CA LYS A 79 22.18 1.17 9.40
C LYS A 79 22.05 -0.11 10.21
N LYS A 80 20.90 -0.77 10.16
CA LYS A 80 20.59 -1.92 11.02
C LYS A 80 20.40 -3.23 10.23
N LYS A 81 20.20 -3.17 8.91
CA LYS A 81 19.96 -4.34 8.03
C LYS A 81 18.79 -5.24 8.50
N CYS A 82 17.89 -4.72 9.34
CA CYS A 82 16.77 -5.48 9.93
C CYS A 82 15.56 -5.61 8.99
N ILE A 83 15.58 -4.97 7.83
CA ILE A 83 14.44 -4.91 6.90
C ILE A 83 14.82 -5.67 5.62
N SER A 84 13.87 -6.38 5.03
CA SER A 84 14.11 -7.08 3.76
C SER A 84 14.18 -6.08 2.60
N SER A 85 15.23 -6.16 1.79
CA SER A 85 15.38 -5.37 0.55
C SER A 85 14.17 -5.51 -0.38
N ARG A 86 13.54 -6.70 -0.41
CA ARG A 86 12.35 -6.96 -1.23
C ARG A 86 11.12 -6.21 -0.75
N LEU A 87 10.99 -6.04 0.56
CA LEU A 87 9.87 -5.28 1.13
C LEU A 87 9.99 -3.78 0.80
N ILE A 88 11.22 -3.25 0.78
CA ILE A 88 11.49 -1.88 0.34
C ILE A 88 11.16 -1.74 -1.14
N MET A 89 11.56 -2.70 -1.98
CA MET A 89 11.22 -2.72 -3.40
C MET A 89 9.69 -2.69 -3.61
N ILE A 90 8.93 -3.55 -2.93
CA ILE A 90 7.46 -3.56 -3.04
C ILE A 90 6.85 -2.20 -2.63
N ASN A 91 7.27 -1.64 -1.49
CA ASN A 91 6.76 -0.35 -1.03
C ASN A 91 7.10 0.81 -1.98
N SER A 92 8.32 0.84 -2.52
CA SER A 92 8.72 1.82 -3.53
C SER A 92 7.86 1.70 -4.80
N GLY A 93 7.59 0.48 -5.26
CA GLY A 93 6.73 0.24 -6.42
C GLY A 93 5.29 0.72 -6.20
N LEU A 94 4.72 0.47 -5.01
CA LEU A 94 3.40 0.96 -4.63
C LEU A 94 3.33 2.49 -4.57
N ILE A 95 4.35 3.15 -4.01
CA ILE A 95 4.41 4.62 -3.94
C ILE A 95 4.50 5.24 -5.34
N ILE A 96 5.27 4.63 -6.26
CA ILE A 96 5.37 5.06 -7.65
C ILE A 96 4.04 4.87 -8.39
N ALA A 97 3.39 3.71 -8.24
CA ALA A 97 2.09 3.47 -8.86
C ALA A 97 0.97 4.38 -8.31
N GLY A 98 1.09 4.80 -7.04
CA GLY A 98 0.10 5.58 -6.31
C GLY A 98 0.29 7.10 -6.34
N ILE A 99 1.03 7.65 -7.31
CA ILE A 99 1.31 9.09 -7.37
C ILE A 99 0.02 9.91 -7.59
N PRO A 100 -0.35 10.85 -6.68
CA PRO A 100 -1.62 11.57 -6.73
C PRO A 100 -1.56 12.92 -7.48
N PHE A 101 -0.43 13.28 -8.09
CA PHE A 101 -0.25 14.60 -8.72
C PHE A 101 -1.07 14.74 -10.00
N GLN A 102 -1.95 15.74 -10.05
CA GLN A 102 -2.80 15.99 -11.23
C GLN A 102 -2.00 16.44 -12.47
N SER A 103 -0.96 17.24 -12.28
CA SER A 103 -0.15 17.79 -13.38
C SER A 103 0.59 16.73 -14.22
N ILE A 104 0.80 15.53 -13.66
CA ILE A 104 1.51 14.42 -14.32
C ILE A 104 0.60 13.21 -14.60
N GLN A 105 -0.73 13.38 -14.52
CA GLN A 105 -1.69 12.30 -14.78
C GLN A 105 -1.62 11.75 -16.21
N ASN A 106 -1.17 12.55 -17.17
CA ASN A 106 -0.92 12.07 -18.54
C ASN A 106 0.09 10.91 -18.57
N PHE A 107 1.00 10.84 -17.58
CA PHE A 107 1.96 9.76 -17.39
C PHE A 107 1.50 8.71 -16.37
N SER A 108 0.26 8.77 -15.88
CA SER A 108 -0.28 7.84 -14.88
C SER A 108 -0.11 6.37 -15.30
N LYS A 109 -0.37 6.06 -16.59
CA LYS A 109 -0.14 4.72 -17.15
C LYS A 109 1.33 4.27 -17.03
N VAL A 110 2.28 5.17 -17.23
CA VAL A 110 3.71 4.89 -17.11
C VAL A 110 4.06 4.57 -15.65
N PHE A 111 3.60 5.39 -14.70
CA PHE A 111 3.82 5.16 -13.28
C PHE A 111 3.19 3.86 -12.78
N TRP A 112 1.97 3.55 -13.22
CA TRP A 112 1.31 2.28 -12.95
C TRP A 112 2.07 1.08 -13.49
N THR A 113 2.58 1.20 -14.73
CA THR A 113 3.33 0.12 -15.36
C THR A 113 4.67 -0.11 -14.64
N ILE A 114 5.44 0.96 -14.42
CA ILE A 114 6.74 0.88 -13.74
C ILE A 114 6.56 0.39 -12.30
N GLY A 115 5.67 1.03 -11.55
CA GLY A 115 5.40 0.67 -10.15
C GLY A 115 4.84 -0.75 -10.03
N GLY A 116 3.90 -1.13 -10.90
CA GLY A 116 3.31 -2.46 -10.95
C GLY A 116 4.33 -3.56 -11.25
N ILE A 117 5.20 -3.37 -12.24
CA ILE A 117 6.30 -4.30 -12.54
C ILE A 117 7.20 -4.47 -11.31
N LEU A 118 7.55 -3.36 -10.65
CA LEU A 118 8.44 -3.36 -9.49
C LEU A 118 7.81 -4.11 -8.30
N VAL A 119 6.50 -3.96 -8.10
CA VAL A 119 5.73 -4.72 -7.10
C VAL A 119 5.69 -6.21 -7.46
N ILE A 120 5.36 -6.58 -8.70
CA ILE A 120 5.27 -7.98 -9.13
C ILE A 120 6.63 -8.69 -8.96
N LEU A 121 7.72 -8.04 -9.37
CA LEU A 121 9.08 -8.55 -9.18
C LEU A 121 9.42 -8.69 -7.69
N GLY A 122 9.10 -7.65 -6.90
CA GLY A 122 9.31 -7.66 -5.45
C GLY A 122 8.59 -8.81 -4.76
N ILE A 123 7.32 -9.04 -5.07
CA ILE A 123 6.50 -10.14 -4.54
C ILE A 123 7.05 -11.50 -5.00
N SER A 124 7.37 -11.64 -6.29
CA SER A 124 7.90 -12.90 -6.84
C SER A 124 9.21 -13.31 -6.16
N LEU A 125 10.12 -12.36 -5.95
CA LEU A 125 11.36 -12.58 -5.21
C LEU A 125 11.09 -12.86 -3.72
N PHE A 126 10.10 -12.20 -3.13
CA PHE A 126 9.75 -12.40 -1.72
C PHE A 126 9.22 -13.81 -1.46
N ILE A 127 8.34 -14.31 -2.33
CA ILE A 127 7.81 -15.68 -2.28
C ILE A 127 8.92 -16.70 -2.55
N LYS A 128 9.77 -16.47 -3.56
CA LYS A 128 10.88 -17.37 -3.89
C LYS A 128 11.80 -17.58 -2.68
N ASP A 129 12.11 -16.51 -1.96
CA ASP A 129 12.96 -16.60 -0.78
C ASP A 129 12.33 -17.31 0.40
N LYS A 130 11.02 -17.10 0.63
CA LYS A 130 10.29 -17.82 1.66
C LYS A 130 10.23 -19.31 1.34
N THR A 131 10.01 -19.67 0.08
CA THR A 131 9.97 -21.08 -0.38
C THR A 131 11.34 -21.74 -0.26
N GLN A 132 12.43 -21.05 -0.61
CA GLN A 132 13.80 -21.58 -0.48
C GLN A 132 14.24 -21.75 0.98
N GLN A 133 13.79 -20.88 1.90
CA GLN A 133 14.01 -21.05 3.33
C GLN A 133 13.26 -22.26 3.92
N GLU A 134 12.13 -22.65 3.33
CA GLU A 134 11.39 -23.85 3.74
C GLU A 134 12.10 -25.14 3.29
N VAL A 135 12.69 -25.15 2.09
CA VAL A 135 13.35 -26.34 1.50
C VAL A 135 14.72 -26.64 2.14
N LYS A 136 15.40 -25.63 2.69
CA LYS A 136 16.72 -25.78 3.32
C LYS A 136 16.68 -26.14 4.82
N LYS A 137 15.49 -26.29 5.40
CA LYS A 137 15.30 -26.53 6.83
C LYS A 137 14.78 -27.93 7.09
#